data_AF-A0A954V6H5-F1
#
_entry.id   AF-A0A954V6H5-F1
#
_cell.length_a   1.000
_cell.length_b   1.000
_cell.length_c   1.000
_cell.angle_alpha   90.00
_cell.angle_beta   90.00
_cell.angle_gamma   90.00
#
_symmetry.space_group_name_H-M   'P 1'
#
loop_
_entity.id
_entity.type
_entity.pdbx_description
1 polymer ?
#
loop_
_entity_poly.entity_id
_entity_poly.type
_entity_poly.pdbx_seq_one_letter_code
_entity_poly.pdbx_strand_id
1 'polypeptide(L)'
;MAWKKKPSQRSYRCNGELIAARRIGRDWSQAELGIRAGYSARLVAKAEAGEKIATQTIDDIATALSTPDEPLYPEDLICNPKGLALEFVENLKRYQGDVVTHCRHFLSDDIEFFMPGDPQILPFAGRHVGIEAMDRACRLFFECVEIVDMDRWTTDFTITDGNQVVVAQWIPAQARGLAAKGLIAEKTELVVYRMVFERGMIVLFDDQYSAHSAEAEWLMQQAMLKAAESTAG
;
A
#
# COMPACT_ATOMS: atom_id res chain seq x y z
N MET A 1 5.39 -9.59 -22.51
CA MET A 1 4.73 -8.33 -22.09
C MET A 1 5.77 -7.22 -22.04
N ALA A 2 5.40 -5.95 -22.22
CA ALA A 2 6.36 -4.86 -22.32
C ALA A 2 6.38 -3.97 -21.08
N TRP A 3 7.56 -3.40 -20.81
CA TRP A 3 7.74 -2.33 -19.84
C TRP A 3 6.79 -1.16 -20.13
N LYS A 4 6.19 -0.58 -19.08
CA LYS A 4 5.41 0.66 -19.13
C LYS A 4 6.30 1.86 -19.48
N LYS A 5 7.54 1.87 -18.98
CA LYS A 5 8.56 2.89 -19.28
C LYS A 5 9.84 2.22 -19.73
N LYS A 6 10.53 2.80 -20.71
CA LYS A 6 11.81 2.28 -21.16
C LYS A 6 12.78 2.19 -19.96
N PRO A 7 13.35 1.01 -19.68
CA PRO A 7 14.28 0.83 -18.57
C PRO A 7 15.50 1.73 -18.77
N SER A 8 15.89 2.44 -17.71
CA SER A 8 17.02 3.37 -17.69
C SER A 8 18.36 2.68 -17.43
N GLN A 9 18.35 1.47 -16.86
CA GLN A 9 19.53 0.70 -16.50
C GLN A 9 19.63 -0.58 -17.34
N ARG A 10 20.86 -1.09 -17.47
CA ARG A 10 21.16 -2.36 -18.17
C ARG A 10 20.84 -3.60 -17.31
N SER A 11 20.77 -3.42 -15.99
CA SER A 11 20.49 -4.49 -15.04
C SER A 11 19.83 -3.93 -13.77
N TYR A 12 19.00 -4.76 -13.14
CA TYR A 12 18.26 -4.42 -11.92
C TYR A 12 18.38 -5.55 -10.92
N ARG A 13 18.30 -5.22 -9.62
CA ARG A 13 18.08 -6.23 -8.58
C ARG A 13 16.67 -6.80 -8.73
N CYS A 14 16.53 -8.10 -8.52
CA CYS A 14 15.24 -8.77 -8.63
C CYS A 14 14.52 -8.90 -7.29
N ASN A 15 13.19 -8.95 -7.36
CA ASN A 15 12.33 -9.51 -6.35
C ASN A 15 12.42 -11.05 -6.42
N GLY A 16 13.48 -11.58 -5.84
CA GLY A 16 13.77 -13.01 -5.90
C GLY A 16 12.70 -13.88 -5.25
N GLU A 17 12.05 -13.38 -4.19
CA GLU A 17 10.94 -14.04 -3.50
C GLU A 17 9.73 -14.23 -4.43
N LEU A 18 9.33 -13.19 -5.18
CA LEU A 18 8.24 -13.29 -6.14
C LEU A 18 8.57 -14.29 -7.28
N ILE A 19 9.80 -14.25 -7.82
CA ILE A 19 10.24 -15.18 -8.86
C ILE A 19 10.13 -16.63 -8.35
N ALA A 20 10.65 -16.89 -7.16
CA ALA A 20 10.61 -18.22 -6.55
C ALA A 20 9.18 -18.67 -6.26
N ALA A 21 8.33 -17.80 -5.69
CA ALA A 21 6.93 -18.10 -5.39
C ALA A 21 6.15 -18.46 -6.66
N ARG A 22 6.27 -17.65 -7.73
CA ARG A 22 5.62 -17.92 -9.02
C ARG A 22 6.09 -19.21 -9.67
N ARG A 23 7.39 -19.51 -9.57
CA ARG A 23 7.96 -20.76 -10.06
C ARG A 23 7.42 -21.97 -9.27
N ILE A 24 7.44 -21.91 -7.94
CA ILE A 24 7.00 -22.98 -7.05
C ILE A 24 5.50 -23.24 -7.23
N GLY A 25 4.68 -22.19 -7.36
CA GLY A 25 3.25 -22.33 -7.63
C GLY A 25 2.90 -23.02 -8.95
N ARG A 26 3.89 -23.31 -9.80
CA ARG A 26 3.75 -24.07 -11.06
C ARG A 26 4.47 -25.41 -11.04
N ASP A 27 4.98 -25.83 -9.88
CA ASP A 27 5.79 -27.03 -9.72
C ASP A 27 7.04 -27.05 -10.61
N TRP A 28 7.60 -25.88 -10.92
CA TRP A 28 8.81 -25.78 -11.75
C TRP A 28 10.07 -25.80 -10.90
N SER A 29 11.09 -26.51 -11.37
CA SER A 29 12.46 -26.34 -10.85
C SER A 29 13.11 -25.09 -11.45
N GLN A 30 14.22 -24.61 -10.87
CA GLN A 30 14.98 -23.50 -11.45
C GLN A 30 15.50 -23.84 -12.86
N ALA A 31 15.76 -25.12 -13.15
CA ALA A 31 16.14 -25.58 -14.47
C ALA A 31 15.00 -25.49 -15.48
N GLU A 32 13.78 -25.87 -15.08
CA GLU A 32 12.58 -25.76 -15.92
C GLU A 32 12.26 -24.30 -16.27
N LEU A 33 12.31 -23.39 -15.28
CA LEU A 33 12.17 -21.96 -15.55
C LEU A 33 13.29 -21.44 -16.46
N GLY A 34 14.52 -21.92 -16.27
CA GLY A 34 15.64 -21.61 -17.15
C GLY A 34 15.35 -21.98 -18.60
N ILE A 35 14.92 -23.22 -18.86
CA ILE A 35 14.57 -23.70 -20.20
C ILE A 35 13.46 -22.83 -20.82
N ARG A 36 12.41 -22.51 -20.06
CA ARG A 36 11.29 -21.70 -20.55
C ARG A 36 11.66 -20.25 -20.85
N ALA A 37 12.57 -19.68 -20.08
CA ALA A 37 13.06 -18.32 -20.27
C ALA A 37 14.25 -18.24 -21.26
N GLY A 38 14.81 -19.37 -21.69
CA GLY A 38 15.98 -19.41 -22.58
C GLY A 38 17.33 -19.18 -21.87
N TYR A 39 17.43 -19.51 -20.58
CA TYR A 39 18.62 -19.29 -19.75
C TYR A 39 19.01 -20.52 -18.90
N SER A 40 20.18 -20.45 -18.26
CA SER A 40 20.65 -21.50 -17.36
C SER A 40 19.96 -21.45 -15.99
N ALA A 41 19.84 -22.60 -15.31
CA ALA A 41 19.37 -22.69 -13.93
C ALA A 41 20.18 -21.80 -12.96
N ARG A 42 21.49 -21.63 -13.21
CA ARG A 42 22.35 -20.74 -12.42
C ARG A 42 21.91 -19.27 -12.51
N LEU A 43 21.44 -18.82 -13.67
CA LEU A 43 20.95 -17.45 -13.83
C LEU A 43 19.62 -17.26 -13.10
N VAL A 44 18.74 -18.26 -13.12
CA VAL A 44 17.49 -18.26 -12.35
C VAL A 44 17.79 -18.22 -10.85
N ALA A 45 18.71 -19.06 -10.36
CA ALA A 45 19.13 -19.05 -8.96
C ALA A 45 19.68 -17.67 -8.54
N LYS A 46 20.43 -17.01 -9.43
CA LYS A 46 20.92 -15.64 -9.22
C LYS A 46 19.76 -14.63 -9.11
N ALA A 47 18.75 -14.74 -9.97
CA ALA A 47 17.57 -13.87 -9.92
C ALA A 47 16.76 -14.08 -8.63
N GLU A 48 16.56 -15.34 -8.22
CA GLU A 48 15.88 -15.71 -6.97
C GLU A 48 16.65 -15.29 -5.71
N ALA A 49 17.98 -15.15 -5.81
CA ALA A 49 18.82 -14.57 -4.75
C ALA A 49 18.72 -13.03 -4.66
N GLY A 50 17.89 -12.38 -5.48
CA GLY A 50 17.73 -10.92 -5.50
C GLY A 50 18.95 -10.15 -6.04
N GLU A 51 19.82 -10.83 -6.78
CA GLU A 51 20.97 -10.20 -7.41
C GLU A 51 20.60 -9.42 -8.68
N LYS A 52 21.57 -8.68 -9.21
CA LYS A 52 21.40 -7.95 -10.48
C LYS A 52 21.48 -8.89 -11.69
N ILE A 53 20.46 -8.85 -12.54
CA ILE A 53 20.45 -9.51 -13.85
C ILE A 53 20.08 -8.51 -14.95
N ALA A 54 20.39 -8.88 -16.20
CA ALA A 54 20.17 -8.01 -17.35
C ALA A 54 18.68 -7.73 -17.56
N THR A 55 18.37 -6.53 -18.03
CA THR A 55 16.99 -6.08 -18.30
C THR A 55 16.24 -7.05 -19.23
N GLN A 56 16.89 -7.53 -20.30
CA GLN A 56 16.28 -8.52 -21.20
C GLN A 56 15.95 -9.83 -20.48
N THR A 57 16.83 -10.30 -19.59
CA THR A 57 16.58 -11.50 -18.79
C THR A 57 15.36 -11.34 -17.89
N ILE A 58 15.14 -10.14 -17.33
CA ILE A 58 13.96 -9.85 -16.51
C ILE A 58 12.69 -9.97 -17.38
N ASP A 59 12.71 -9.45 -18.61
CA ASP A 59 11.58 -9.54 -19.54
C ASP A 59 11.23 -10.97 -19.91
N ASP A 60 12.24 -11.76 -20.18
CA ASP A 60 12.08 -13.14 -20.58
C ASP A 60 11.58 -14.00 -19.41
N ILE A 61 12.10 -13.77 -18.19
CA ILE A 61 11.61 -14.42 -16.96
C ILE A 61 10.16 -14.02 -16.68
N ALA A 62 9.82 -12.72 -16.75
CA ALA A 62 8.46 -12.24 -16.55
C ALA A 62 7.51 -12.87 -17.56
N THR A 63 7.91 -12.94 -18.83
CA THR A 63 7.11 -13.57 -19.90
C THR A 63 6.92 -15.07 -19.65
N ALA A 64 7.97 -15.81 -19.27
CA ALA A 64 7.88 -17.23 -18.95
C ALA A 64 7.01 -17.50 -17.70
N LEU A 65 7.06 -16.59 -16.71
CA LEU A 65 6.28 -16.65 -15.48
C LEU A 65 4.88 -16.01 -15.60
N SER A 66 4.47 -15.51 -16.75
CA SER A 66 3.12 -14.94 -16.95
C SER A 66 2.13 -16.03 -17.37
N THR A 67 0.87 -15.91 -16.93
CA THR A 67 -0.28 -16.66 -17.50
C THR A 67 -1.32 -15.67 -18.02
N PRO A 68 -2.34 -16.14 -18.78
CA PRO A 68 -3.46 -15.29 -19.17
C PRO A 68 -4.24 -14.69 -17.98
N ASP A 69 -4.43 -15.48 -16.93
CA ASP A 69 -5.21 -15.06 -15.76
C ASP A 69 -4.39 -14.27 -14.73
N GLU A 70 -3.07 -14.45 -14.72
CA GLU A 70 -2.15 -13.77 -13.81
C GLU A 70 -0.96 -13.21 -14.61
N PRO A 71 -1.15 -12.03 -15.23
CA PRO A 71 -0.05 -11.36 -15.91
C PRO A 71 1.03 -10.98 -14.89
N LEU A 72 2.30 -11.24 -15.23
CA LEU A 72 3.47 -10.80 -14.47
C LEU A 72 4.33 -9.86 -15.31
N TYR A 73 4.50 -8.62 -14.85
CA TYR A 73 5.26 -7.61 -15.58
C TYR A 73 6.71 -7.56 -15.14
N PRO A 74 7.65 -7.12 -16.02
CA PRO A 74 9.05 -6.95 -15.65
C PRO A 74 9.25 -6.04 -14.44
N GLU A 75 8.43 -5.00 -14.31
CA GLU A 75 8.46 -4.08 -13.16
C GLU A 75 8.13 -4.76 -11.83
N ASP A 76 7.25 -5.78 -11.82
CA ASP A 76 6.94 -6.55 -10.61
C ASP A 76 8.17 -7.32 -10.12
N LEU A 77 8.97 -7.83 -11.06
CA LEU A 77 10.19 -8.58 -10.78
C LEU A 77 11.35 -7.72 -10.29
N ILE A 78 11.25 -6.39 -10.33
CA ILE A 78 12.28 -5.48 -9.81
C ILE A 78 11.77 -4.57 -8.69
N CYS A 79 10.46 -4.62 -8.42
CA CYS A 79 9.84 -3.88 -7.33
C CYS A 79 10.21 -4.50 -5.98
N ASN A 80 10.31 -3.67 -4.95
CA ASN A 80 10.32 -4.11 -3.56
C ASN A 80 9.01 -3.66 -2.89
N PRO A 81 7.90 -4.41 -3.02
CA PRO A 81 6.60 -4.03 -2.47
C PRO A 81 6.67 -3.70 -0.98
N LYS A 82 7.39 -4.51 -0.19
CA LYS A 82 7.57 -4.30 1.25
C LYS A 82 8.23 -2.96 1.55
N GLY A 83 9.31 -2.64 0.83
CA GLY A 83 10.01 -1.37 0.97
C GLY A 83 9.11 -0.17 0.68
N LEU A 84 8.35 -0.22 -0.42
CA LEU A 84 7.44 0.85 -0.82
C LEU A 84 6.24 1.00 0.13
N ALA A 85 5.71 -0.11 0.65
CA ALA A 85 4.62 -0.07 1.63
C ALA A 85 5.08 0.59 2.95
N LEU A 86 6.28 0.23 3.43
CA LEU A 86 6.87 0.88 4.60
C LEU A 86 7.19 2.35 4.33
N GLU A 87 7.69 2.69 3.14
CA GLU A 87 7.90 4.07 2.73
C GLU A 87 6.58 4.87 2.73
N PHE A 88 5.48 4.30 2.21
CA PHE A 88 4.17 4.93 2.26
C PHE A 88 3.74 5.22 3.69
N VAL A 89 3.87 4.23 4.57
CA VAL A 89 3.48 4.34 5.98
C VAL A 89 4.30 5.39 6.72
N GLU A 90 5.61 5.45 6.52
CA GLU A 90 6.46 6.49 7.09
C GLU A 90 6.10 7.88 6.53
N ASN A 91 5.76 7.98 5.25
CA ASN A 91 5.29 9.22 4.65
C ASN A 91 3.89 9.60 5.16
N LEU A 92 3.00 8.65 5.43
CA LEU A 92 1.69 8.90 6.04
C LEU A 92 1.88 9.49 7.44
N LYS A 93 2.79 8.91 8.22
CA LYS A 93 3.19 9.43 9.54
C LYS A 93 3.72 10.85 9.45
N ARG A 94 4.62 11.11 8.50
CA ARG A 94 5.32 12.39 8.39
C ARG A 94 4.50 13.52 7.76
N TYR A 95 3.72 13.22 6.72
CA TYR A 95 3.08 14.21 5.85
C TYR A 95 1.55 14.20 5.96
N GLN A 96 0.95 13.19 6.59
CA GLN A 96 -0.48 13.12 6.89
C GLN A 96 -1.36 13.40 5.66
N GLY A 97 -2.17 14.46 5.68
CA GLY A 97 -3.06 14.83 4.58
C GLY A 97 -2.36 15.08 3.25
N ASP A 98 -1.05 15.33 3.23
CA ASP A 98 -0.27 15.55 2.01
C ASP A 98 0.51 14.29 1.55
N VAL A 99 0.28 13.12 2.15
CA VAL A 99 1.00 11.86 1.86
C VAL A 99 1.02 11.50 0.37
N VAL A 100 -0.08 11.73 -0.36
CA VAL A 100 -0.20 11.37 -1.78
C VAL A 100 0.79 12.13 -2.64
N THR A 101 1.04 13.40 -2.32
CA THR A 101 2.04 14.23 -3.03
C THR A 101 3.45 13.64 -2.86
N HIS A 102 3.78 13.17 -1.67
CA HIS A 102 5.10 12.60 -1.36
C HIS A 102 5.30 11.17 -1.87
N CYS A 103 4.22 10.41 -2.00
CA CYS A 103 4.25 9.02 -2.48
C CYS A 103 3.96 8.87 -3.98
N ARG A 104 3.71 9.98 -4.69
CA ARG A 104 3.18 9.98 -6.06
C ARG A 104 3.94 9.07 -7.03
N HIS A 105 5.24 8.92 -6.83
CA HIS A 105 6.12 8.16 -7.70
C HIS A 105 5.87 6.65 -7.70
N PHE A 106 5.14 6.11 -6.72
CA PHE A 106 4.72 4.70 -6.67
C PHE A 106 3.21 4.51 -6.44
N LEU A 107 2.38 5.55 -6.62
CA LEU A 107 0.91 5.43 -6.58
C LEU A 107 0.32 5.41 -8.00
N SER A 108 -0.52 4.42 -8.30
CA SER A 108 -1.23 4.35 -9.58
C SER A 108 -2.18 5.54 -9.76
N ASP A 109 -2.35 5.98 -11.01
CA ASP A 109 -3.34 7.02 -11.36
C ASP A 109 -4.77 6.52 -11.10
N ASP A 110 -4.97 5.22 -11.30
CA ASP A 110 -6.23 4.49 -11.15
C ASP A 110 -6.30 3.72 -9.81
N ILE A 111 -5.56 4.16 -8.79
CA ILE A 111 -5.55 3.49 -7.48
C ILE A 111 -6.96 3.39 -6.89
N GLU A 112 -7.29 2.23 -6.33
CA GLU A 112 -8.47 2.06 -5.49
C GLU A 112 -8.09 2.21 -4.02
N PHE A 113 -8.70 3.17 -3.34
CA PHE A 113 -8.49 3.42 -1.92
C PHE A 113 -9.78 3.17 -1.15
N PHE A 114 -9.72 2.36 -0.10
CA PHE A 114 -10.87 2.02 0.73
C PHE A 114 -10.63 2.36 2.19
N MET A 115 -11.62 2.99 2.82
CA MET A 115 -11.69 3.20 4.26
C MET A 115 -13.07 2.73 4.78
N PRO A 116 -13.16 1.90 5.84
CA PRO A 116 -14.41 1.41 6.38
C PRO A 116 -15.22 2.52 7.04
N GLY A 117 -16.54 2.37 7.04
CA GLY A 117 -17.48 3.29 7.69
C GLY A 117 -18.60 3.76 6.77
N ASP A 118 -19.57 4.47 7.34
CA ASP A 118 -20.67 5.09 6.60
C ASP A 118 -20.25 6.50 6.12
N PRO A 119 -20.22 6.78 4.81
CA PRO A 119 -19.87 8.10 4.28
C PRO A 119 -20.84 9.22 4.70
N GLN A 120 -22.05 8.91 5.15
CA GLN A 120 -22.97 9.90 5.73
C GLN A 120 -22.52 10.38 7.13
N ILE A 121 -21.69 9.57 7.79
CA ILE A 121 -21.15 9.83 9.13
C ILE A 121 -19.69 10.26 9.05
N LEU A 122 -18.89 9.62 8.20
CA LEU A 122 -17.47 9.83 8.03
C LEU A 122 -17.20 10.24 6.57
N PRO A 123 -16.99 11.53 6.27
CA PRO A 123 -16.97 12.01 4.88
C PRO A 123 -15.80 11.46 4.06
N PHE A 124 -14.80 10.88 4.72
CA PHE A 124 -13.65 10.22 4.11
C PHE A 124 -13.83 8.69 3.94
N ALA A 125 -14.87 8.08 4.51
CA ALA A 125 -15.12 6.65 4.41
C ALA A 125 -15.67 6.24 3.03
N GLY A 126 -15.57 4.95 2.72
CA GLY A 126 -16.02 4.35 1.47
C GLY A 126 -14.88 4.07 0.49
N ARG A 127 -15.27 3.86 -0.77
CA ARG A 127 -14.36 3.55 -1.89
C ARG A 127 -14.08 4.81 -2.69
N HIS A 128 -12.80 5.12 -2.86
CA HIS A 128 -12.27 6.25 -3.60
C HIS A 128 -11.44 5.73 -4.77
N VAL A 129 -11.82 6.07 -5.99
CA VAL A 129 -11.12 5.60 -7.20
C VAL A 129 -10.36 6.75 -7.85
N GLY A 130 -9.08 6.53 -8.08
CA GLY A 130 -8.15 7.47 -8.69
C GLY A 130 -7.36 8.31 -7.68
N ILE A 131 -6.17 8.76 -8.12
CA ILE A 131 -5.20 9.44 -7.26
C ILE A 131 -5.74 10.72 -6.60
N GLU A 132 -6.59 11.47 -7.30
CA GLU A 132 -7.21 12.69 -6.77
C GLU A 132 -8.27 12.39 -5.70
N ALA A 133 -9.01 11.29 -5.86
CA ALA A 133 -10.00 10.87 -4.88
C ALA A 133 -9.32 10.40 -3.59
N MET A 134 -8.22 9.66 -3.73
CA MET A 134 -7.36 9.28 -2.60
C MET A 134 -6.80 10.51 -1.85
N ASP A 135 -6.23 11.49 -2.56
CA ASP A 135 -5.67 12.71 -1.93
C ASP A 135 -6.72 13.47 -1.13
N ARG A 136 -7.93 13.67 -1.69
CA ARG A 136 -9.04 14.28 -0.97
C ARG A 136 -9.45 13.48 0.27
N ALA A 137 -9.55 12.16 0.15
CA ALA A 137 -9.93 11.31 1.27
C ALA A 137 -8.90 11.35 2.42
N CYS A 138 -7.60 11.31 2.10
CA CYS A 138 -6.53 11.47 3.10
C CYS A 138 -6.58 12.84 3.79
N ARG A 139 -6.78 13.93 3.04
CA ARG A 139 -6.94 15.29 3.62
C ARG A 139 -8.13 15.34 4.58
N LEU A 140 -9.30 14.87 4.15
CA LEU A 140 -10.51 14.82 4.98
C LEU A 140 -10.33 13.96 6.24
N PHE A 141 -9.64 12.81 6.12
CA PHE A 141 -9.31 11.97 7.28
C PHE A 141 -8.53 12.76 8.32
N PHE A 142 -7.43 13.40 7.93
CA PHE A 142 -6.60 14.17 8.87
C PHE A 142 -7.22 15.51 9.30
N GLU A 143 -8.24 16.01 8.62
CA GLU A 143 -9.09 17.10 9.12
C GLU A 143 -9.99 16.62 10.27
N CYS A 144 -10.48 15.37 10.20
CA CYS A 144 -11.37 14.78 11.21
C CYS A 144 -10.61 14.12 12.36
N VAL A 145 -9.40 13.65 12.13
CA VAL A 145 -8.60 12.83 13.05
C VAL A 145 -7.30 13.56 13.40
N GLU A 146 -6.94 13.52 14.69
CA GLU A 146 -5.70 14.05 15.22
C GLU A 146 -4.89 12.91 15.82
N ILE A 147 -3.60 12.84 15.47
CA ILE A 147 -2.65 11.92 16.09
C ILE A 147 -2.12 12.59 17.36
N VAL A 148 -2.36 11.98 18.52
CA VAL A 148 -2.06 12.62 19.82
C VAL A 148 -0.65 12.36 20.31
N ASP A 149 -0.01 11.28 19.85
CA ASP A 149 1.35 10.90 20.23
C ASP A 149 2.09 10.25 19.05
N MET A 150 2.90 11.04 18.35
CA MET A 150 3.67 10.57 17.21
C MET A 150 4.76 9.54 17.57
N ASP A 151 5.24 9.54 18.81
CA ASP A 151 6.28 8.61 19.27
C ASP A 151 5.71 7.21 19.53
N ARG A 152 4.42 7.14 19.88
CA ARG A 152 3.68 5.89 20.06
C ARG A 152 3.06 5.34 18.78
N TRP A 153 3.10 6.08 17.67
CA TRP A 153 2.77 5.53 16.35
C TRP A 153 3.87 4.55 15.90
N THR A 154 3.56 3.26 15.98
CA THR A 154 4.50 2.16 15.74
C THR A 154 3.96 1.15 14.74
N THR A 155 4.86 0.53 13.99
CA THR A 155 4.55 -0.61 13.11
C THR A 155 4.74 -1.91 13.90
N ASP A 156 3.69 -2.72 13.99
CA ASP A 156 3.69 -4.00 14.72
C ASP A 156 4.25 -5.12 13.85
N PHE A 157 3.65 -5.33 12.67
CA PHE A 157 4.12 -6.33 11.72
C PHE A 157 3.98 -5.92 10.27
N THR A 158 4.72 -6.61 9.40
CA THR A 158 4.62 -6.49 7.95
C THR A 158 4.74 -7.86 7.31
N ILE A 159 3.72 -8.24 6.54
CA ILE A 159 3.65 -9.51 5.80
C ILE A 159 3.68 -9.19 4.32
N THR A 160 4.39 -10.00 3.54
CA THR A 160 4.46 -9.86 2.08
C THR A 160 4.13 -11.21 1.45
N ASP A 161 3.23 -11.18 0.47
CA ASP A 161 2.86 -12.33 -0.35
C ASP A 161 2.85 -11.89 -1.82
N GLY A 162 3.97 -12.16 -2.49
CA GLY A 162 4.22 -11.68 -3.85
C GLY A 162 4.12 -10.16 -3.96
N ASN A 163 3.07 -9.70 -4.64
CA ASN A 163 2.77 -8.29 -4.88
C ASN A 163 1.81 -7.67 -3.85
N GLN A 164 1.37 -8.44 -2.84
CA GLN A 164 0.54 -7.93 -1.76
C GLN A 164 1.38 -7.70 -0.51
N VAL A 165 1.15 -6.58 0.18
CA VAL A 165 1.76 -6.27 1.47
C VAL A 165 0.66 -5.93 2.46
N VAL A 166 0.77 -6.50 3.66
CA VAL A 166 -0.07 -6.13 4.81
C VAL A 166 0.82 -5.50 5.86
N VAL A 167 0.46 -4.31 6.33
CA VAL A 167 1.17 -3.58 7.40
C VAL A 167 0.18 -3.32 8.53
N ALA A 168 0.52 -3.70 9.75
CA ALA A 168 -0.28 -3.38 10.92
C ALA A 168 0.45 -2.36 11.81
N GLN A 169 -0.29 -1.38 12.32
CA GLN A 169 0.24 -0.29 13.13
C GLN A 169 -0.63 0.00 14.33
N TRP A 170 0.00 0.41 15.42
CA TRP A 170 -0.67 1.00 16.56
C TRP A 170 -0.60 2.52 16.42
N ILE A 171 -1.77 3.16 16.34
CA ILE A 171 -1.88 4.61 16.10
C ILE A 171 -2.68 5.24 17.25
N PRO A 172 -2.05 6.10 18.07
CA PRO A 172 -2.76 6.87 19.08
C PRO A 172 -3.45 8.06 18.42
N ALA A 173 -4.74 7.92 18.16
CA ALA A 173 -5.53 8.90 17.44
C ALA A 173 -6.82 9.25 18.20
N GLN A 174 -7.36 10.43 17.91
CA GLN A 174 -8.66 10.87 18.41
C GLN A 174 -9.38 11.71 17.35
N ALA A 175 -10.70 11.85 17.45
CA ALA A 175 -11.40 12.82 16.62
C ALA A 175 -11.00 14.25 17.02
N ARG A 176 -10.68 15.07 16.02
CA ARG A 176 -10.21 16.44 16.20
C ARG A 176 -11.27 17.28 16.92
N GLY A 177 -10.83 18.07 17.90
CA GLY A 177 -11.69 19.00 18.65
C GLY A 177 -12.44 18.40 19.84
N LEU A 178 -12.29 17.10 20.13
CA LEU A 178 -12.83 16.50 21.36
C LEU A 178 -12.04 16.88 22.61
N ALA A 179 -10.72 16.98 22.51
CA ALA A 179 -9.86 17.37 23.63
C ALA A 179 -10.14 18.79 24.13
N ALA A 180 -10.37 19.74 23.23
CA ALA A 180 -10.78 21.11 23.57
C ALA A 180 -12.11 21.19 24.33
N LYS A 181 -12.90 20.10 24.30
CA LYS A 181 -14.21 19.98 24.93
C LYS A 181 -14.19 19.08 26.18
N GLY A 182 -13.01 18.65 26.63
CA GLY A 182 -12.84 17.82 27.83
C GLY A 182 -13.36 16.37 27.69
N LEU A 183 -13.62 15.92 26.45
CA LEU A 183 -14.09 14.58 26.12
C LEU A 183 -12.90 13.76 25.62
N ILE A 184 -11.94 13.49 26.50
CA ILE A 184 -10.72 12.75 26.12
C ILE A 184 -10.91 11.28 26.47
N ALA A 185 -10.94 10.43 25.45
CA ALA A 185 -10.39 9.09 25.55
C ALA A 185 -9.36 8.98 24.43
N GLU A 186 -8.09 9.10 24.77
CA GLU A 186 -7.03 8.64 23.88
C GLU A 186 -7.34 7.19 23.52
N LYS A 187 -7.50 6.92 22.22
CA LYS A 187 -7.69 5.55 21.74
C LYS A 187 -6.48 5.19 20.89
N THR A 188 -5.71 4.22 21.38
CA THR A 188 -4.73 3.56 20.53
C THR A 188 -5.50 2.54 19.70
N GLU A 189 -5.56 2.74 18.39
CA GLU A 189 -6.23 1.83 17.48
C GLU A 189 -5.19 1.00 16.72
N LEU A 190 -5.49 -0.29 16.55
CA LEU A 190 -4.80 -1.13 15.59
C LEU A 190 -5.39 -0.81 14.21
N VAL A 191 -4.53 -0.34 13.31
CA VAL A 191 -4.86 -0.09 11.91
C VAL A 191 -4.08 -1.07 11.04
N VAL A 192 -4.76 -1.71 10.10
CA VAL A 192 -4.18 -2.69 9.18
C VAL A 192 -4.34 -2.18 7.76
N TYR A 193 -3.23 -1.88 7.11
CA TYR A 193 -3.21 -1.54 5.68
C TYR A 193 -2.97 -2.78 4.86
N ARG A 194 -3.78 -3.01 3.84
CA ARG A 194 -3.51 -3.96 2.76
C ARG A 194 -3.23 -3.19 1.48
N MET A 195 -2.04 -3.39 0.92
CA MET A 195 -1.58 -2.75 -0.30
C MET A 195 -1.32 -3.81 -1.38
N VAL A 196 -1.82 -3.58 -2.59
CA VAL A 196 -1.52 -4.44 -3.76
C VAL A 196 -0.72 -3.63 -4.75
N PHE A 197 0.35 -4.24 -5.25
CA PHE A 197 1.26 -3.65 -6.21
C PHE A 197 1.08 -4.27 -7.59
N GLU A 198 1.13 -3.42 -8.60
CA GLU A 198 1.21 -3.84 -10.01
C GLU A 198 2.17 -2.91 -10.74
N ARG A 199 3.11 -3.49 -11.48
CA ARG A 199 4.15 -2.78 -12.22
C ARG A 199 4.92 -1.79 -11.35
N GLY A 200 5.18 -2.16 -10.10
CA GLY A 200 5.86 -1.32 -9.11
C GLY A 200 5.06 -0.14 -8.57
N MET A 201 3.75 -0.12 -8.78
CA MET A 201 2.84 0.92 -8.28
C MET A 201 1.81 0.31 -7.33
N ILE A 202 1.41 1.01 -6.28
CA ILE A 202 0.23 0.65 -5.49
C ILE A 202 -1.00 0.88 -6.35
N VAL A 203 -1.79 -0.17 -6.57
CA VAL A 203 -3.06 -0.15 -7.31
C VAL A 203 -4.27 -0.32 -6.39
N LEU A 204 -4.08 -0.91 -5.21
CA LEU A 204 -5.09 -0.99 -4.15
C LEU A 204 -4.45 -0.57 -2.83
N PHE A 205 -5.14 0.28 -2.09
CA PHE A 205 -4.86 0.57 -0.70
C PHE A 205 -6.15 0.39 0.10
N ASP A 206 -6.13 -0.51 1.06
CA ASP A 206 -7.27 -0.86 1.89
C ASP A 206 -6.90 -0.61 3.35
N ASP A 207 -7.47 0.44 3.93
CA ASP A 207 -7.22 0.91 5.29
C ASP A 207 -8.24 0.31 6.24
N GLN A 208 -7.86 -0.69 7.02
CA GLN A 208 -8.74 -1.36 7.96
C GLN A 208 -8.41 -0.92 9.38
N TYR A 209 -9.13 0.09 9.88
CA TYR A 209 -9.17 0.43 11.29
C TYR A 209 -10.45 -0.12 11.94
N SER A 210 -10.45 -0.23 13.27
CA SER A 210 -11.59 -0.77 14.02
C SER A 210 -12.72 0.26 14.12
N ALA A 211 -13.38 0.55 12.99
CA ALA A 211 -14.55 1.43 12.91
C ALA A 211 -15.76 0.88 13.70
N HIS A 212 -15.75 -0.40 14.07
CA HIS A 212 -16.89 -1.10 14.69
C HIS A 212 -17.07 -0.88 16.19
N SER A 213 -16.34 0.03 16.84
CA SER A 213 -16.88 0.55 18.09
C SER A 213 -17.95 1.58 17.74
N ALA A 214 -19.22 1.29 18.03
CA ALA A 214 -20.33 2.25 17.94
C ALA A 214 -20.00 3.60 18.62
N GLU A 215 -19.09 3.58 19.57
CA GLU A 215 -18.49 4.75 20.23
C GLU A 215 -17.67 5.65 19.29
N ALA A 216 -16.87 5.10 18.37
CA ALA A 216 -16.10 5.87 17.39
C ALA A 216 -17.02 6.57 16.38
N GLU A 217 -18.01 5.84 15.85
CA GLU A 217 -19.02 6.42 14.96
C GLU A 217 -19.80 7.54 15.68
N TRP A 218 -20.24 7.31 16.92
CA TRP A 218 -20.94 8.31 17.72
C TRP A 218 -20.08 9.55 18.03
N LEU A 219 -18.81 9.37 18.42
CA LEU A 219 -17.90 10.47 18.71
C LEU A 219 -17.63 11.34 17.47
N MET A 220 -17.50 10.72 16.29
CA MET A 220 -17.29 11.45 15.04
C MET A 220 -18.56 12.18 14.57
N GLN A 221 -19.75 11.58 14.71
CA GLN A 221 -21.02 12.29 14.49
C GLN A 221 -21.14 13.54 15.37
N GLN A 222 -20.79 13.43 16.65
CA GLN A 222 -20.85 14.56 17.59
C GLN A 222 -19.83 15.66 17.25
N ALA A 223 -18.66 15.30 16.75
CA ALA A 223 -17.66 16.25 16.30
C ALA A 223 -18.15 17.03 15.06
N MET A 224 -18.73 16.34 14.08
CA MET A 224 -19.20 16.93 12.82
C MET A 224 -20.42 17.84 12.99
N LEU A 225 -21.44 17.41 13.74
CA LEU A 225 -22.63 18.23 14.01
C LEU A 225 -22.25 19.60 14.60
N LYS A 226 -21.28 19.61 15.52
CA LYS A 226 -20.82 20.82 16.18
C LYS A 226 -19.91 21.70 15.31
N ALA A 227 -19.16 21.11 14.37
CA ALA A 227 -18.38 21.88 13.40
C ALA A 227 -19.30 22.67 12.44
N ALA A 228 -20.42 22.05 12.02
CA ALA A 228 -21.45 22.70 11.21
C ALA A 228 -22.15 23.86 11.94
N GLU A 229 -22.37 23.74 13.25
CA GLU A 229 -22.95 24.83 14.06
C GLU A 229 -22.00 26.05 14.16
N SER A 230 -20.68 25.82 14.25
CA SER A 230 -19.69 26.89 14.39
C SER A 230 -19.43 27.70 13.12
N THR A 231 -19.84 27.20 11.96
CA THR A 231 -19.71 27.88 10.67
C THR A 231 -20.95 28.69 10.29
N ALA A 232 -22.04 28.55 11.06
CA ALA A 232 -23.33 29.20 10.80
C ALA A 232 -23.57 30.50 11.61
N GLY A 233 -22.63 30.92 12.46
CA GLY A 233 -22.69 32.14 13.26
C GLY A 233 -21.52 33.07 13.00
#